data_AF-A0A7S0BEG0-F1
#
_entry.id   AF-A0A7S0BEG0-F1
#
_cell.length_a   1.000
_cell.length_b   1.000
_cell.length_c   1.000
_cell.angle_alpha   90.00
_cell.angle_beta   90.00
_cell.angle_gamma   90.00
#
_symmetry.space_group_name_H-M   'P 1'
#
loop_
_entity.id
_entity.type
_entity.pdbx_description
1 polymer ?
#
loop_
_entity_poly.entity_id
_entity_poly.type
_entity_poly.pdbx_seq_one_letter_code
_entity_poly.pdbx_strand_id
1 'polypeptide(L)'
;MSAKLKLSLFEAEKTFWKKPECKRGDTVSFSPMKNGNVIGFVEDSEGSAFAVVDARGTKFLVTQKQISFSGPDTDVSNPEDLQTFRSRVLKLASTASSKLPSLWKERRVIDKDAAIGIEELAVYLFESSGSLEVHALFELVRDNNPYLKKKSRQKKGGELVFTFRPESQVRELEILSQNRLERSETREMRLARITSLIRGGDESLLSDQDREVVAFIETLSLSMGSRMPLQKCLDKSRDAEDAFEVMSRLKVEKTPRGAFEAMVMLGRFRKHESLHLRRSSLHPVEFSSDVLEELKKKQSNEVVDVDKQRRRDLTHLACYGIDKCRRSRRCNIY
;
A
#
# COMPACT_ATOMS: atom_id res chain seq x y z
N MET A 1 -1.27 45.25 23.22
CA MET A 1 -1.02 44.95 24.65
C MET A 1 -1.57 43.56 24.95
N SER A 2 -0.85 42.56 25.44
CA SER A 2 0.53 42.12 25.24
C SER A 2 0.46 40.61 25.54
N ALA A 3 0.80 39.74 24.59
CA ALA A 3 0.92 38.30 24.85
C ALA A 3 1.97 38.02 25.95
N LYS A 4 2.88 38.97 26.20
CA LYS A 4 3.82 38.92 27.33
C LYS A 4 3.15 39.05 28.71
N LEU A 5 1.95 39.62 28.83
CA LEU A 5 1.23 39.74 30.12
C LEU A 5 0.41 38.48 30.46
N LYS A 6 0.17 37.57 29.51
CA LYS A 6 -0.44 36.27 29.80
C LYS A 6 0.60 35.22 30.22
N LEU A 7 1.87 35.41 29.87
CA LEU A 7 2.97 34.53 30.30
C LEU A 7 3.37 34.75 31.76
N SER A 8 3.18 35.95 32.33
CA SER A 8 3.59 36.25 33.73
C SER A 8 2.63 35.71 34.80
N LEU A 9 1.47 35.17 34.41
CA LEU A 9 0.55 34.49 35.33
C LEU A 9 0.73 32.97 35.34
N PHE A 10 1.63 32.44 34.49
CA PHE A 10 1.93 31.00 34.40
C PHE A 10 3.19 30.59 35.17
N GLU A 11 3.90 31.53 35.81
CA GLU A 11 5.14 31.24 36.56
C GLU A 11 4.93 30.80 38.02
N ALA A 12 3.69 30.67 38.48
CA ALA A 12 3.37 30.29 39.85
C ALA A 12 2.67 28.94 39.96
N GLU A 13 3.25 27.88 39.39
CA GLU A 13 3.04 26.50 39.84
C GLU A 13 4.09 25.56 39.23
N LYS A 14 5.34 25.69 39.69
CA LYS A 14 6.35 24.62 39.53
C LYS A 14 6.03 23.50 40.51
N THR A 15 4.93 22.78 40.28
CA THR A 15 4.69 21.48 40.89
C THR A 15 5.47 20.44 40.09
N PHE A 16 6.25 19.65 40.80
CA PHE A 16 6.98 18.49 40.28
C PHE A 16 5.99 17.44 39.75
N TRP A 17 5.89 17.26 38.43
CA TRP A 17 4.89 16.37 37.85
C TRP A 17 5.33 14.89 37.82
N LYS A 18 4.46 14.05 38.40
CA LYS A 18 4.50 12.58 38.46
C LYS A 18 3.91 11.97 37.17
N LYS A 19 4.06 10.63 37.04
CA LYS A 19 3.52 9.75 35.98
C LYS A 19 2.10 10.18 35.53
N PRO A 20 1.73 10.03 34.24
CA PRO A 20 0.38 10.34 33.78
C PRO A 20 -0.63 9.42 34.50
N GLU A 21 -1.34 9.98 35.46
CA GLU A 21 -2.51 9.37 36.10
C GLU A 21 -3.70 9.65 35.19
N CYS A 22 -3.98 8.74 34.24
CA CYS A 22 -5.18 8.83 33.44
C CYS A 22 -6.38 8.55 34.36
N LYS A 23 -7.38 9.44 34.34
CA LYS A 23 -8.63 9.31 35.08
C LYS A 23 -9.72 8.76 34.17
N ARG A 24 -10.76 8.20 34.78
CA ARG A 24 -11.99 7.84 34.07
C ARG A 24 -12.55 9.08 33.39
N GLY A 25 -12.83 8.99 32.09
CA GLY A 25 -13.29 10.09 31.24
C GLY A 25 -12.19 10.75 30.41
N ASP A 26 -10.90 10.52 30.68
CA ASP A 26 -9.82 11.12 29.89
C ASP A 26 -9.77 10.54 28.48
N THR A 27 -9.58 11.40 27.47
CA THR A 27 -9.23 10.95 26.12
C THR A 27 -7.74 10.64 26.01
N VAL A 28 -7.44 9.44 25.55
CA VAL A 28 -6.09 8.93 25.37
C VAL A 28 -5.84 8.54 23.92
N SER A 29 -4.66 8.90 23.42
CA SER A 29 -4.12 8.38 22.16
C SER A 29 -3.22 7.19 22.48
N PHE A 30 -3.57 5.99 22.02
CA PHE A 30 -2.85 4.75 22.32
C PHE A 30 -2.65 3.86 21.08
N SER A 31 -1.65 2.98 21.10
CA SER A 31 -1.34 2.11 19.96
C SER A 31 -1.72 0.65 20.27
N PRO A 32 -2.89 0.14 19.82
CA PRO A 32 -3.28 -1.26 20.04
C PRO A 32 -2.40 -2.27 19.28
N MET A 33 -1.73 -1.85 18.20
CA MET A 33 -0.76 -2.66 17.42
C MET A 33 0.48 -1.82 17.07
N LYS A 34 1.54 -2.45 16.50
CA LYS A 34 2.80 -1.76 16.16
C LYS A 34 2.64 -0.55 15.22
N ASN A 35 1.55 -0.47 14.44
CA ASN A 35 1.37 0.52 13.37
C ASN A 35 -0.01 1.21 13.40
N GLY A 36 -0.38 1.85 14.50
CA GLY A 36 -1.55 2.73 14.48
C GLY A 36 -1.92 3.28 15.85
N ASN A 37 -1.91 4.60 15.99
CA ASN A 37 -2.45 5.29 17.16
C ASN A 37 -3.96 5.53 16.98
N VAL A 38 -4.73 5.12 17.97
CA VAL A 38 -6.18 5.25 18.09
C VAL A 38 -6.50 6.18 19.25
N ILE A 39 -7.52 7.02 19.09
CA ILE A 39 -8.05 7.84 20.18
C ILE A 39 -9.17 7.03 20.84
N GLY A 40 -9.12 6.91 22.16
CA GLY A 40 -10.16 6.31 22.99
C GLY A 40 -10.39 7.12 24.26
N PHE A 41 -11.44 6.80 25.01
CA PHE A 41 -11.65 7.33 26.35
C PHE A 41 -11.44 6.25 27.41
N VAL A 42 -10.95 6.64 28.58
CA VAL A 42 -10.74 5.72 29.71
C VAL A 42 -12.07 5.46 30.40
N GLU A 43 -12.56 4.21 30.35
CA GLU A 43 -13.79 3.79 31.00
C GLU A 43 -13.55 3.39 32.46
N ASP A 44 -12.47 2.65 32.71
CA ASP A 44 -12.09 2.18 34.05
C ASP A 44 -10.57 1.92 34.16
N SER A 45 -10.07 1.79 35.39
CA SER A 45 -8.70 1.36 35.68
C SER A 45 -8.68 -0.04 36.29
N GLU A 46 -8.12 -1.01 35.58
CA GLU A 46 -7.94 -2.38 36.06
C GLU A 46 -6.50 -2.57 36.56
N GLY A 47 -6.27 -2.18 37.81
CA GLY A 47 -4.96 -2.32 38.47
C GLY A 47 -3.88 -1.42 37.87
N SER A 48 -3.02 -1.99 37.01
CA SER A 48 -1.93 -1.26 36.32
C SER A 48 -2.20 -0.98 34.82
N ALA A 49 -3.36 -1.43 34.33
CA ALA A 49 -3.82 -1.22 32.97
C ALA A 49 -5.13 -0.44 32.98
N PHE A 50 -5.44 0.20 31.86
CA PHE A 50 -6.63 1.02 31.66
C PHE A 50 -7.55 0.35 30.65
N ALA A 51 -8.84 0.26 30.96
CA ALA A 51 -9.87 -0.13 30.01
C ALA A 51 -10.21 1.09 29.14
N VAL A 52 -9.80 1.06 27.88
CA VAL A 52 -9.98 2.16 26.93
C VAL A 52 -10.96 1.75 25.85
N VAL A 53 -11.98 2.56 25.61
CA VAL A 53 -12.98 2.33 24.58
C VAL A 53 -12.67 3.19 23.37
N ASP A 54 -12.59 2.56 22.19
CA ASP A 54 -12.38 3.29 20.93
C ASP A 54 -13.69 3.84 20.34
N ALA A 55 -13.55 4.62 19.25
CA ALA A 55 -14.69 5.22 18.55
C ALA A 55 -15.64 4.20 17.88
N ARG A 56 -15.29 2.90 17.88
CA ARG A 56 -16.11 1.80 17.38
C ARG A 56 -16.77 1.03 18.52
N GLY A 57 -16.58 1.44 19.78
CA GLY A 57 -17.05 0.72 20.96
C GLY A 57 -16.21 -0.51 21.32
N THR A 58 -15.05 -0.69 20.70
CA THR A 58 -14.13 -1.80 21.00
C THR A 58 -13.37 -1.47 22.27
N LYS A 59 -13.42 -2.38 23.25
CA LYS A 59 -12.70 -2.26 24.51
C LYS A 59 -11.28 -2.81 24.37
N PHE A 60 -10.29 -2.02 24.77
CA PHE A 60 -8.89 -2.40 24.82
C PHE A 60 -8.35 -2.29 26.23
N LEU A 61 -7.62 -3.31 26.67
CA LEU A 61 -6.83 -3.22 27.90
C LEU A 61 -5.45 -2.65 27.54
N VAL A 62 -5.20 -1.41 27.95
CA VAL A 62 -4.03 -0.63 27.53
C VAL A 62 -3.13 -0.39 28.73
N THR A 63 -1.87 -0.80 28.63
CA THR A 63 -0.86 -0.45 29.63
C THR A 63 -0.37 0.97 29.44
N GLN A 64 0.13 1.61 30.50
CA GLN A 64 0.66 2.98 30.43
C GLN A 64 1.75 3.18 29.36
N LYS A 65 2.50 2.12 28.99
CA LYS A 65 3.51 2.16 27.92
C LYS A 65 2.91 2.26 26.51
N GLN A 66 1.67 1.83 26.33
CA GLN A 66 0.95 1.86 25.06
C GLN A 66 0.20 3.19 24.86
N ILE A 67 0.05 3.99 25.91
CA ILE A 67 -0.52 5.34 25.85
C ILE A 67 0.57 6.30 25.35
N SER A 68 0.32 6.87 24.18
CA SER A 68 1.21 7.86 23.55
C SER A 68 0.98 9.27 24.07
N PHE A 69 -0.27 9.60 24.41
CA PHE A 69 -0.68 10.92 24.90
C PHE A 69 -2.02 10.79 25.66
N SER A 70 -2.21 11.62 26.69
CA SER A 70 -3.45 11.75 27.46
C SER A 70 -3.82 13.23 27.45
N GLY A 71 -4.99 13.58 26.92
CA GLY A 71 -5.54 14.93 27.04
C GLY A 71 -6.23 15.09 28.39
N PRO A 72 -6.11 16.25 29.06
CA PRO A 72 -6.90 16.54 30.25
C PRO A 72 -8.37 16.73 29.88
N ASP A 73 -9.29 16.33 30.77
CA ASP A 73 -10.70 16.72 30.82
C ASP A 73 -11.43 16.84 29.47
N THR A 74 -12.08 15.75 29.07
CA THR A 74 -13.00 15.72 27.93
C THR A 74 -14.33 15.16 28.38
N ASP A 75 -15.43 15.85 28.04
CA ASP A 75 -16.81 15.36 28.29
C ASP A 75 -17.19 14.19 27.36
N VAL A 76 -16.22 13.39 26.92
CA VAL A 76 -16.44 12.26 26.01
C VAL A 76 -16.78 11.03 26.84
N SER A 77 -18.08 10.75 26.96
CA SER A 77 -18.58 9.63 27.78
C SER A 77 -19.06 8.45 26.96
N ASN A 78 -19.20 8.59 25.63
CA ASN A 78 -19.67 7.53 24.76
C ASN A 78 -18.88 7.48 23.42
N PRO A 79 -19.01 6.37 22.64
CA PRO A 79 -18.31 6.23 21.36
C PRO A 79 -18.72 7.22 20.26
N GLU A 80 -19.96 7.73 20.28
CA GLU A 80 -20.46 8.69 19.29
C GLU A 80 -19.87 10.09 19.50
N ASP A 81 -19.77 10.52 20.76
CA ASP A 81 -19.08 11.72 21.20
C ASP A 81 -17.60 11.63 20.84
N LEU A 82 -17.00 10.45 20.96
CA LEU A 82 -15.61 10.21 20.56
C LEU A 82 -15.40 10.32 19.03
N GLN A 83 -16.37 9.88 18.21
CA GLN A 83 -16.33 10.10 16.76
C GLN A 83 -16.44 11.59 16.43
N THR A 84 -17.33 12.30 17.09
CA THR A 84 -17.53 13.74 16.93
C THR A 84 -16.30 14.53 17.40
N PHE A 85 -15.69 14.13 18.51
CA PHE A 85 -14.44 14.67 19.01
C PHE A 85 -13.32 14.45 17.99
N ARG A 86 -13.15 13.22 17.50
CA ARG A 86 -12.13 12.90 16.50
C ARG A 86 -12.29 13.70 15.21
N SER A 87 -13.51 13.90 14.72
CA SER A 87 -13.75 14.70 13.52
C SER A 87 -13.39 16.18 13.75
N ARG A 88 -13.70 16.73 14.93
CA ARG A 88 -13.29 18.09 15.34
C ARG A 88 -11.77 18.21 15.45
N VAL A 89 -11.09 17.24 16.07
CA VAL A 89 -9.62 17.16 16.17
C VAL A 89 -9.00 17.21 14.78
N LEU A 90 -9.47 16.38 13.84
CA LEU A 90 -8.94 16.33 12.47
C LEU A 90 -9.18 17.63 11.70
N LYS A 91 -10.36 18.25 11.87
CA LYS A 91 -10.69 19.54 11.25
C LYS A 91 -9.84 20.70 11.78
N LEU A 92 -9.54 20.68 13.08
CA LEU A 92 -8.62 21.66 13.68
C LEU A 92 -7.18 21.43 13.24
N ALA A 93 -6.72 20.18 13.21
CA ALA A 93 -5.39 19.82 12.75
C ALA A 93 -5.16 20.25 11.29
N SER A 94 -6.14 20.06 10.40
CA SER A 94 -6.03 20.51 9.00
C SER A 94 -5.93 22.03 8.87
N THR A 95 -6.70 22.76 9.69
CA THR A 95 -6.64 24.23 9.74
C THR A 95 -5.29 24.71 10.28
N ALA A 96 -4.73 24.04 11.28
CA ALA A 96 -3.41 24.38 11.83
C ALA A 96 -2.24 23.99 10.93
N SER A 97 -2.40 22.98 10.08
CA SER A 97 -1.36 22.57 9.11
C SER A 97 -0.98 23.69 8.15
N SER A 98 -1.89 24.59 7.80
CA SER A 98 -1.59 25.75 6.93
C SER A 98 -0.90 26.90 7.68
N LYS A 99 -1.09 26.99 9.00
CA LYS A 99 -0.47 28.00 9.87
C LYS A 99 0.94 27.63 10.33
N LEU A 100 1.21 26.33 10.48
CA LEU A 100 2.47 25.81 11.01
C LEU A 100 3.74 26.30 10.27
N PRO A 101 3.78 26.40 8.93
CA PRO A 101 4.97 26.91 8.22
C PRO A 101 5.30 28.37 8.56
N SER A 102 4.27 29.21 8.72
CA SER A 102 4.43 30.62 9.11
C SER A 102 4.96 30.74 10.53
N LEU A 103 4.39 29.95 11.45
CA LEU A 103 4.82 29.87 12.84
C LEU A 103 6.27 29.37 12.96
N TRP A 104 6.64 28.36 12.18
CA TRP A 104 8.02 27.86 12.11
C TRP A 104 9.00 28.94 11.64
N LYS A 105 8.65 29.73 10.61
CA LYS A 105 9.49 30.84 10.11
C LYS A 105 9.71 31.91 11.17
N GLU A 106 8.65 32.34 11.84
CA GLU A 106 8.71 33.39 12.87
C GLU A 106 9.56 32.93 14.07
N ARG A 107 9.24 31.75 14.62
CA ARG A 107 9.86 31.29 15.86
C ARG A 107 11.32 30.87 15.66
N ARG A 108 11.70 30.40 14.48
CA ARG A 108 13.12 30.11 14.16
C ARG A 108 14.01 31.36 14.23
N VAL A 109 13.49 32.54 13.89
CA VAL A 109 14.26 33.79 13.95
C VAL A 109 14.55 34.18 15.41
N ILE A 110 13.60 33.89 16.30
CA ILE A 110 13.64 34.30 17.70
C ILE A 110 14.53 33.34 18.52
N ASP A 111 14.39 32.02 18.33
CA ASP A 111 15.06 31.02 19.14
C ASP A 111 15.25 29.72 18.34
N LYS A 112 16.48 29.49 17.87
CA LYS A 112 16.82 28.39 16.93
C LYS A 112 16.72 26.99 17.55
N ASP A 113 16.87 26.86 18.87
CA ASP A 113 16.96 25.56 19.57
C ASP A 113 16.07 25.45 20.82
N ALA A 114 15.21 26.43 21.11
CA ALA A 114 14.41 26.34 22.32
C ALA A 114 13.40 25.18 22.21
N ALA A 115 13.28 24.48 23.32
CA ALA A 115 12.39 23.36 23.48
C ALA A 115 11.03 23.92 23.93
N ILE A 116 9.95 23.55 23.24
CA ILE A 116 8.60 24.07 23.47
C ILE A 116 7.72 22.90 23.87
N GLY A 117 6.95 23.09 24.95
CA GLY A 117 5.96 22.12 25.41
C GLY A 117 4.79 21.99 24.43
N ILE A 118 4.06 20.88 24.48
CA ILE A 118 2.91 20.67 23.60
C ILE A 118 1.79 21.69 23.87
N GLU A 119 1.58 22.08 25.12
CA GLU A 119 0.57 23.07 25.51
C GLU A 119 0.94 24.47 25.04
N GLU A 120 2.20 24.87 25.25
CA GLU A 120 2.73 26.15 24.77
C GLU A 120 2.62 26.24 23.24
N LEU A 121 2.98 25.17 22.53
CA LEU A 121 2.84 25.08 21.09
C LEU A 121 1.37 25.10 20.63
N ALA A 122 0.44 24.56 21.43
CA ALA A 122 -1.00 24.64 21.14
C ALA A 122 -1.50 26.08 21.24
N VAL A 123 -1.08 26.84 22.27
CA VAL A 123 -1.40 28.28 22.38
C VAL A 123 -0.89 29.05 21.17
N TYR A 124 0.29 28.74 20.67
CA TYR A 124 0.83 29.40 19.49
C TYR A 124 0.07 29.11 18.20
N LEU A 125 -0.46 27.90 18.02
CA LEU A 125 -1.14 27.48 16.78
C LEU A 125 -2.65 27.72 16.81
N PHE A 126 -3.28 27.60 17.98
CA PHE A 126 -4.72 27.59 18.17
C PHE A 126 -5.23 28.73 19.08
N GLU A 127 -4.34 29.49 19.72
CA GLU A 127 -4.66 30.51 20.73
C GLU A 127 -5.25 29.95 22.05
N SER A 128 -5.39 28.63 22.14
CA SER A 128 -5.85 27.87 23.30
C SER A 128 -5.04 26.58 23.48
N SER A 129 -4.98 26.07 24.71
CA SER A 129 -4.34 24.81 25.09
C SER A 129 -5.35 23.78 25.62
N GLY A 130 -6.59 23.84 25.12
CA GLY A 130 -7.63 22.88 25.50
C GLY A 130 -7.32 21.47 25.01
N SER A 131 -8.03 20.47 25.57
CA SER A 131 -7.83 19.06 25.22
C SER A 131 -7.95 18.80 23.73
N LEU A 132 -8.91 19.46 23.08
CA LEU A 132 -9.16 19.34 21.64
C LEU A 132 -7.97 19.84 20.81
N GLU A 133 -7.39 20.97 21.19
CA GLU A 133 -6.26 21.64 20.53
C GLU A 133 -4.97 20.88 20.74
N VAL A 134 -4.74 20.35 21.94
CA VAL A 134 -3.55 19.54 22.24
C VAL A 134 -3.64 18.19 21.51
N HIS A 135 -4.82 17.57 21.43
CA HIS A 135 -5.04 16.38 20.59
C HIS A 135 -4.86 16.68 19.09
N ALA A 136 -5.32 17.83 18.61
CA ALA A 136 -5.13 18.26 17.22
C ALA A 136 -3.65 18.50 16.89
N LEU A 137 -2.92 19.12 17.82
CA LEU A 137 -1.47 19.30 17.70
C LEU A 137 -0.74 17.96 17.71
N PHE A 138 -1.11 17.05 18.61
CA PHE A 138 -0.52 15.71 18.66
C PHE A 138 -0.70 14.98 17.32
N GLU A 139 -1.89 15.06 16.71
CA GLU A 139 -2.16 14.45 15.41
C GLU A 139 -1.35 15.11 14.28
N LEU A 140 -1.16 16.43 14.31
CA LEU A 140 -0.35 17.17 13.33
C LEU A 140 1.14 16.83 13.39
N VAL A 141 1.65 16.44 14.56
CA VAL A 141 3.08 16.18 14.79
C VAL A 141 3.41 14.69 14.85
N ARG A 142 2.40 13.82 14.80
CA ARG A 142 2.51 12.38 15.06
C ARG A 142 3.46 11.66 14.09
N ASP A 143 3.44 12.02 12.82
CA ASP A 143 4.23 11.35 11.78
C ASP A 143 4.81 12.35 10.77
N ASN A 144 6.13 12.28 10.56
CA ASN A 144 6.88 12.99 9.50
C ASN A 144 6.60 14.50 9.34
N ASN A 145 6.28 15.20 10.42
CA ASN A 145 6.17 16.65 10.37
C ASN A 145 7.53 17.27 9.97
N PRO A 146 7.61 18.05 8.86
CA PRO A 146 8.86 18.57 8.36
C PRO A 146 9.39 19.75 9.18
N TYR A 147 8.54 20.38 10.01
CA TYR A 147 8.88 21.60 10.76
C TYR A 147 9.33 21.30 12.20
N LEU A 148 8.74 20.27 12.82
CA LEU A 148 8.94 19.95 14.23
C LEU A 148 9.69 18.63 14.41
N LYS A 149 10.59 18.60 15.39
CA LYS A 149 11.29 17.39 15.83
C LYS A 149 10.91 17.12 17.28
N LYS A 150 10.39 15.93 17.56
CA LYS A 150 10.15 15.47 18.93
C LYS A 150 11.50 15.26 19.62
N LYS A 151 11.72 15.94 20.74
CA LYS A 151 12.92 15.75 21.56
C LYS A 151 12.64 14.60 22.52
N SER A 152 13.26 13.45 22.29
CA SER A 152 13.14 12.31 23.20
C SER A 152 13.85 12.65 24.52
N ARG A 153 13.12 13.21 25.48
CA ARG A 153 13.48 13.17 26.90
C ARG A 153 12.44 12.37 27.66
N GLN A 154 12.09 11.18 27.15
CA GLN A 154 11.41 10.17 27.97
C GLN A 154 12.40 9.54 28.96
N LYS A 155 12.79 10.29 30.00
CA LYS A 155 13.11 9.67 31.29
C LYS A 155 11.83 9.74 32.11
N LYS A 156 11.11 8.61 32.18
CA LYS A 156 9.96 8.33 33.06
C LYS A 156 8.94 9.48 33.19
N GLY A 157 7.97 9.54 32.26
CA GLY A 157 6.76 10.36 32.42
C GLY A 157 6.89 11.85 32.06
N GLY A 158 7.91 12.24 31.31
CA GLY A 158 8.12 13.63 30.90
C GLY A 158 7.22 14.11 29.76
N GLU A 159 6.92 15.41 29.78
CA GLU A 159 6.15 16.20 28.82
C GLU A 159 6.60 16.00 27.35
N LEU A 160 5.67 16.13 26.41
CA LEU A 160 5.97 16.11 24.97
C LEU A 160 6.62 17.45 24.58
N VAL A 161 7.95 17.42 24.45
CA VAL A 161 8.73 18.60 24.08
C VAL A 161 9.18 18.53 22.62
N PHE A 162 9.01 19.63 21.91
CA PHE A 162 9.38 19.77 20.50
C PHE A 162 10.45 20.84 20.30
N THR A 163 11.21 20.69 19.23
CA THR A 163 12.16 21.70 18.74
C THR A 163 11.88 21.95 17.27
N PHE A 164 11.92 23.21 16.84
CA PHE A 164 11.85 23.56 15.42
C PHE A 164 13.09 23.07 14.67
N ARG A 165 12.90 22.58 13.45
CA ARG A 165 13.99 22.11 12.60
C ARG A 165 14.66 23.27 11.86
N PRO A 166 15.96 23.16 11.52
CA PRO A 166 16.63 24.13 10.67
C PRO A 166 16.12 24.03 9.23
N GLU A 167 16.20 25.13 8.48
CA GLU A 167 15.65 25.22 7.12
C GLU A 167 16.25 24.26 6.11
N SER A 168 17.54 23.93 6.23
CA SER A 168 18.14 22.89 5.39
C SER A 168 17.43 21.54 5.58
N GLN A 169 17.12 21.16 6.83
CA GLN A 169 16.40 19.92 7.14
C GLN A 169 14.93 20.00 6.73
N VAL A 170 14.27 21.14 6.91
CA VAL A 170 12.86 21.30 6.50
C VAL A 170 12.74 21.14 4.98
N ARG A 171 13.58 21.84 4.20
CA ARG A 171 13.57 21.73 2.73
C ARG A 171 13.86 20.29 2.27
N GLU A 172 14.83 19.62 2.89
CA GLU A 172 15.13 18.22 2.58
C GLU A 172 13.93 17.31 2.87
N LEU A 173 13.27 17.47 4.02
CA LEU A 173 12.09 16.68 4.39
C LEU A 173 10.88 16.99 3.50
N GLU A 174 10.68 18.23 3.09
CA GLU A 174 9.65 18.62 2.11
C GLU A 174 9.90 17.96 0.76
N ILE A 175 11.14 18.00 0.25
CA ILE A 175 11.54 17.30 -0.99
C ILE A 175 11.31 15.79 -0.85
N LEU A 176 11.70 15.19 0.29
CA LEU A 176 11.47 13.77 0.54
C LEU A 176 9.99 13.41 0.61
N SER A 177 9.16 14.27 1.21
CA SER A 177 7.71 14.09 1.28
C SER A 177 7.08 14.17 -0.10
N GLN A 178 7.45 15.19 -0.88
CA GLN A 178 6.98 15.38 -2.26
C GLN A 178 7.38 14.18 -3.14
N ASN A 179 8.64 13.75 -3.07
CA ASN A 179 9.12 12.56 -3.78
C ASN A 179 8.35 11.30 -3.37
N ARG A 180 7.94 11.15 -2.11
CA ARG A 180 7.12 10.01 -1.67
C ARG A 180 5.72 10.06 -2.25
N LEU A 181 5.10 11.25 -2.28
CA LEU A 181 3.80 11.46 -2.88
C LEU A 181 3.84 11.12 -4.37
N GLU A 182 4.78 11.70 -5.12
CA GLU A 182 4.96 11.43 -6.54
C GLU A 182 5.25 9.95 -6.82
N ARG A 183 6.07 9.30 -5.99
CA ARG A 183 6.31 7.84 -6.09
C ARG A 183 5.04 7.04 -5.83
N SER A 184 4.19 7.46 -4.90
CA SER A 184 2.92 6.78 -4.62
C SER A 184 1.91 6.97 -5.73
N GLU A 185 1.81 8.18 -6.29
CA GLU A 185 0.92 8.49 -7.41
C GLU A 185 1.36 7.77 -8.68
N THR A 186 2.66 7.79 -9.01
CA THR A 186 3.20 7.04 -10.15
C THR A 186 2.99 5.53 -10.00
N ARG A 187 3.14 4.99 -8.78
CA ARG A 187 2.82 3.58 -8.48
C ARG A 187 1.33 3.31 -8.69
N GLU A 188 0.45 4.14 -8.17
CA GLU A 188 -1.01 4.00 -8.34
C GLU A 188 -1.43 4.06 -9.81
N MET A 189 -0.90 5.01 -10.57
CA MET A 189 -1.13 5.13 -12.01
C MET A 189 -0.67 3.87 -12.75
N ARG A 190 0.52 3.33 -12.41
CA ARG A 190 1.00 2.05 -12.96
C ARG A 190 0.02 0.91 -12.69
N LEU A 191 -0.37 0.72 -11.42
CA LEU A 191 -1.27 -0.35 -11.03
C LEU A 191 -2.63 -0.20 -11.71
N ALA A 192 -3.14 1.03 -11.86
CA ALA A 192 -4.36 1.32 -12.60
C ALA A 192 -4.23 1.00 -14.10
N ARG A 193 -3.10 1.33 -14.74
CA ARG A 193 -2.83 0.96 -16.15
C ARG A 193 -2.78 -0.54 -16.36
N ILE A 194 -2.07 -1.29 -15.51
CA ILE A 194 -1.98 -2.75 -15.64
C ILE A 194 -3.35 -3.39 -15.45
N THR A 195 -4.11 -2.94 -14.45
CA THR A 195 -5.44 -3.52 -14.16
C THR A 195 -6.51 -3.12 -15.18
N SER A 196 -6.34 -2.02 -15.92
CA SER A 196 -7.29 -1.62 -16.97
C SER A 196 -7.28 -2.56 -18.18
N LEU A 197 -6.21 -3.33 -18.39
CA LEU A 197 -6.12 -4.34 -19.47
C LEU A 197 -7.28 -5.35 -19.43
N ILE A 198 -7.79 -5.68 -18.25
CA ILE A 198 -8.93 -6.61 -18.08
C ILE A 198 -10.20 -6.07 -18.74
N ARG A 199 -10.35 -4.75 -18.82
CA ARG A 199 -11.50 -4.09 -19.45
C ARG A 199 -11.30 -3.88 -20.96
N GLY A 200 -10.30 -4.52 -21.56
CA GLY A 200 -9.91 -4.30 -22.95
C GLY A 200 -9.07 -3.04 -23.16
N GLY A 201 -8.31 -2.63 -22.13
CA GLY A 201 -7.37 -1.52 -22.24
C GLY A 201 -6.28 -1.79 -23.28
N ASP A 202 -5.75 -0.73 -23.89
CA ASP A 202 -4.71 -0.83 -24.91
C ASP A 202 -3.34 -1.18 -24.30
N GLU A 203 -2.77 -2.28 -24.76
CA GLU A 203 -1.46 -2.79 -24.35
C GLU A 203 -0.30 -1.87 -24.81
N SER A 204 -0.53 -1.07 -25.86
CA SER A 204 0.45 -0.11 -26.38
C SER A 204 0.81 0.98 -25.35
N LEU A 205 -0.09 1.25 -24.41
CA LEU A 205 0.06 2.27 -23.36
C LEU A 205 0.91 1.81 -22.16
N LEU A 206 1.31 0.54 -22.12
CA LEU A 206 2.15 0.01 -21.06
C LEU A 206 3.57 0.55 -21.19
N SER A 207 4.10 1.07 -20.08
CA SER A 207 5.52 1.42 -19.98
C SER A 207 6.39 0.16 -19.85
N ASP A 208 7.71 0.28 -20.05
CA ASP A 208 8.63 -0.85 -19.87
C ASP A 208 8.58 -1.42 -18.45
N GLN A 209 8.44 -0.56 -17.43
CA GLN A 209 8.26 -1.00 -16.04
C GLN A 209 6.93 -1.75 -15.84
N ASP A 210 5.87 -1.36 -16.56
CA ASP A 210 4.59 -2.05 -16.49
C ASP A 210 4.75 -3.47 -17.09
N ARG A 211 5.51 -3.59 -18.18
CA ARG A 211 5.84 -4.88 -18.82
C ARG A 211 6.67 -5.76 -17.90
N GLU A 212 7.63 -5.20 -17.14
CA GLU A 212 8.42 -5.94 -16.15
C GLU A 212 7.54 -6.53 -15.04
N VAL A 213 6.58 -5.76 -14.51
CA VAL A 213 5.62 -6.26 -13.50
C VAL A 213 4.78 -7.41 -14.07
N VAL A 214 4.28 -7.28 -15.32
CA VAL A 214 3.50 -8.38 -15.92
C VAL A 214 4.40 -9.58 -16.25
N ALA A 215 5.64 -9.38 -16.68
CA ALA A 215 6.60 -10.46 -16.90
C ALA A 215 6.94 -11.21 -15.60
N PHE A 216 6.94 -10.51 -14.46
CA PHE A 216 7.07 -11.15 -13.15
C PHE A 216 5.86 -12.05 -12.84
N ILE A 217 4.63 -11.57 -13.07
CA ILE A 217 3.40 -12.37 -12.91
C ILE A 217 3.44 -13.59 -13.85
N GLU A 218 3.92 -13.43 -15.08
CA GLU A 218 4.10 -14.53 -16.03
C GLU A 218 5.09 -15.57 -15.49
N THR A 219 6.26 -15.12 -15.04
CA THR A 219 7.29 -16.00 -14.45
C THR A 219 6.74 -16.76 -13.23
N LEU A 220 5.98 -16.07 -12.37
CA LEU A 220 5.32 -16.69 -11.23
C LEU A 220 4.28 -17.73 -11.68
N SER A 221 3.52 -17.47 -12.75
CA SER A 221 2.54 -18.40 -13.33
C SER A 221 3.22 -19.66 -13.88
N LEU A 222 4.35 -19.51 -14.56
CA LEU A 222 5.13 -20.61 -15.13
C LEU A 222 5.75 -21.51 -14.05
N SER A 223 5.93 -20.99 -12.83
CA SER A 223 6.40 -21.80 -11.68
C SER A 223 5.37 -22.83 -11.19
N MET A 224 4.09 -22.72 -11.59
CA MET A 224 3.03 -23.65 -11.19
C MET A 224 3.35 -25.10 -11.58
N GLY A 225 3.41 -26.00 -10.60
CA GLY A 225 3.70 -27.42 -10.84
C GLY A 225 5.13 -27.70 -11.31
N SER A 226 6.04 -26.72 -11.19
CA SER A 226 7.48 -26.91 -11.41
C SER A 226 8.19 -27.17 -10.09
N ARG A 227 9.32 -27.89 -10.12
CA ARG A 227 10.25 -28.02 -8.97
C ARG A 227 11.12 -26.77 -8.75
N MET A 228 10.88 -25.71 -9.52
CA MET A 228 11.58 -24.43 -9.33
C MET A 228 11.33 -23.89 -7.92
N PRO A 229 12.37 -23.58 -7.14
CA PRO A 229 12.19 -23.04 -5.81
C PRO A 229 11.50 -21.68 -5.92
N LEU A 230 10.27 -21.57 -5.40
CA LEU A 230 9.50 -20.32 -5.28
C LEU A 230 10.35 -19.19 -4.68
N GLN A 231 11.32 -19.55 -3.83
CA GLN A 231 12.28 -18.66 -3.19
C GLN A 231 13.12 -17.84 -4.19
N LYS A 232 13.47 -18.38 -5.37
CA LYS A 232 14.22 -17.63 -6.41
C LYS A 232 13.34 -16.63 -7.17
N CYS A 233 12.03 -16.86 -7.22
CA CYS A 233 11.08 -15.90 -7.81
C CYS A 233 10.70 -14.81 -6.79
N LEU A 234 10.93 -15.04 -5.49
CA LEU A 234 10.59 -14.14 -4.39
C LEU A 234 11.76 -13.24 -3.96
N ASP A 235 12.86 -13.21 -4.71
CA ASP A 235 13.88 -12.17 -4.52
C ASP A 235 13.15 -10.82 -4.50
N LYS A 236 13.31 -10.08 -3.41
CA LYS A 236 12.51 -8.91 -3.02
C LYS A 236 12.73 -7.72 -3.95
N SER A 237 12.48 -7.89 -5.25
CA SER A 237 12.41 -6.79 -6.20
C SER A 237 11.17 -5.97 -5.90
N ARG A 238 11.25 -4.67 -6.17
CA ARG A 238 10.13 -3.74 -6.13
C ARG A 238 8.98 -4.21 -7.04
N ASP A 239 9.30 -4.94 -8.10
CA ASP A 239 8.35 -5.49 -9.07
C ASP A 239 7.52 -6.63 -8.46
N ALA A 240 8.08 -7.37 -7.50
CA ALA A 240 7.35 -8.44 -6.81
C ALA A 240 6.23 -7.86 -5.93
N GLU A 241 6.49 -6.75 -5.24
CA GLU A 241 5.45 -6.06 -4.46
C GLU A 241 4.34 -5.52 -5.36
N ASP A 242 4.70 -4.87 -6.47
CA ASP A 242 3.74 -4.34 -7.44
C ASP A 242 2.94 -5.47 -8.11
N ALA A 243 3.56 -6.60 -8.45
CA ALA A 243 2.88 -7.76 -9.00
C ALA A 243 1.86 -8.36 -8.01
N PHE A 244 2.24 -8.52 -6.74
CA PHE A 244 1.30 -8.99 -5.72
C PHE A 244 0.17 -8.01 -5.45
N GLU A 245 0.42 -6.70 -5.60
CA GLU A 245 -0.61 -5.68 -5.49
C GLU A 245 -1.58 -5.73 -6.67
N VAL A 246 -1.08 -5.90 -7.91
CA VAL A 246 -1.93 -6.18 -9.08
C VAL A 246 -2.81 -7.40 -8.81
N MET A 247 -2.21 -8.53 -8.40
CA MET A 247 -2.95 -9.75 -8.08
C MET A 247 -4.03 -9.52 -6.98
N SER A 248 -3.72 -8.70 -5.98
CA SER A 248 -4.68 -8.32 -4.93
C SER A 248 -5.85 -7.50 -5.49
N ARG A 249 -5.59 -6.55 -6.40
CA ARG A 249 -6.65 -5.77 -7.10
C ARG A 249 -7.52 -6.65 -7.99
N LEU A 250 -6.93 -7.71 -8.56
CA LEU A 250 -7.65 -8.71 -9.34
C LEU A 250 -8.41 -9.73 -8.49
N LYS A 251 -8.28 -9.64 -7.16
CA LYS A 251 -8.88 -10.56 -6.19
C LYS A 251 -8.45 -12.02 -6.41
N VAL A 252 -7.22 -12.23 -6.86
CA VAL A 252 -6.63 -13.57 -6.97
C VAL A 252 -5.61 -13.79 -5.85
N GLU A 253 -5.41 -15.05 -5.48
CA GLU A 253 -4.46 -15.42 -4.43
C GLU A 253 -3.01 -15.14 -4.86
N LYS A 254 -2.14 -14.75 -3.91
CA LYS A 254 -0.70 -14.50 -4.12
C LYS A 254 0.11 -15.79 -4.27
N THR A 255 -0.35 -16.69 -5.13
CA THR A 255 0.23 -18.02 -5.39
C THR A 255 0.52 -18.18 -6.89
N PRO A 256 1.38 -19.12 -7.31
CA PRO A 256 1.57 -19.45 -8.73
C PRO A 256 0.26 -19.76 -9.47
N ARG A 257 -0.70 -20.35 -8.75
CA ARG A 257 -2.06 -20.62 -9.27
C ARG A 257 -2.83 -19.33 -9.51
N GLY A 258 -2.88 -18.43 -8.53
CA GLY A 258 -3.53 -17.14 -8.71
C GLY A 258 -2.83 -16.26 -9.75
N ALA A 259 -1.50 -16.40 -9.93
CA ALA A 259 -0.77 -15.70 -10.98
C ALA A 259 -1.22 -16.15 -12.38
N PHE A 260 -1.42 -17.45 -12.58
CA PHE A 260 -1.98 -17.98 -13.82
C PHE A 260 -3.39 -17.45 -14.07
N GLU A 261 -4.24 -17.43 -13.04
CA GLU A 261 -5.57 -16.85 -13.12
C GLU A 261 -5.50 -15.36 -13.50
N ALA A 262 -4.57 -14.59 -12.92
CA ALA A 262 -4.31 -13.21 -13.33
C ALA A 262 -3.87 -13.09 -14.80
N MET A 263 -2.97 -13.95 -15.28
CA MET A 263 -2.54 -13.94 -16.69
C MET A 263 -3.68 -14.29 -17.66
N VAL A 264 -4.61 -15.16 -17.25
CA VAL A 264 -5.84 -15.44 -18.00
C VAL A 264 -6.77 -14.24 -17.99
N MET A 265 -6.96 -13.57 -16.85
CA MET A 265 -7.78 -12.35 -16.74
C MET A 265 -7.22 -11.19 -17.56
N LEU A 266 -5.90 -11.03 -17.60
CA LEU A 266 -5.19 -10.04 -18.42
C LEU A 266 -5.23 -10.38 -19.93
N GLY A 267 -5.83 -11.51 -20.32
CA GLY A 267 -5.92 -11.94 -21.72
C GLY A 267 -4.62 -12.47 -22.32
N ARG A 268 -3.56 -12.60 -21.52
CA ARG A 268 -2.25 -13.07 -22.01
C ARG A 268 -2.18 -14.59 -22.11
N PHE A 269 -2.84 -15.30 -21.21
CA PHE A 269 -2.93 -16.76 -21.22
C PHE A 269 -4.35 -17.22 -21.58
N ARG A 270 -4.46 -18.38 -22.23
CA ARG A 270 -5.74 -19.07 -22.39
C ARG A 270 -6.03 -19.92 -21.16
N LYS A 271 -7.30 -20.09 -20.81
CA LYS A 271 -7.75 -20.93 -19.67
C LYS A 271 -7.20 -22.36 -19.72
N HIS A 272 -6.99 -22.90 -20.92
CA HIS A 272 -6.49 -24.26 -21.17
C HIS A 272 -5.08 -24.27 -21.75
N GLU A 273 -4.32 -23.19 -21.56
CA GLU A 273 -2.93 -23.10 -22.03
C GLU A 273 -2.06 -24.17 -21.35
N SER A 274 -1.26 -24.90 -22.13
CA SER A 274 -0.27 -25.82 -21.56
C SER A 274 0.94 -25.05 -21.06
N LEU A 275 1.03 -24.86 -19.76
CA LEU A 275 2.20 -24.22 -19.13
C LEU A 275 3.51 -24.96 -19.38
N HIS A 276 3.44 -26.29 -19.60
CA HIS A 276 4.61 -27.09 -19.94
C HIS A 276 5.16 -26.72 -21.32
N LEU A 277 4.29 -26.52 -22.31
CA LEU A 277 4.69 -26.12 -23.67
C LEU A 277 5.24 -24.68 -23.69
N ARG A 278 4.65 -23.76 -22.90
CA ARG A 278 5.21 -22.41 -22.75
C ARG A 278 6.58 -22.41 -22.09
N ARG A 279 6.78 -23.23 -21.04
CA ARG A 279 8.07 -23.36 -20.34
C ARG A 279 9.17 -23.93 -21.23
N SER A 280 8.83 -24.87 -22.11
CA SER A 280 9.83 -25.55 -22.94
C SER A 280 10.25 -24.72 -24.15
N SER A 281 9.57 -23.62 -24.46
CA SER A 281 9.77 -22.82 -25.68
C SER A 281 9.69 -23.64 -26.97
N LEU A 282 9.17 -24.87 -26.91
CA LEU A 282 9.07 -25.80 -28.05
C LEU A 282 7.90 -25.47 -28.97
N HIS A 283 6.99 -24.60 -28.53
CA HIS A 283 5.85 -24.14 -29.31
C HIS A 283 6.04 -22.65 -29.64
N PRO A 284 6.27 -22.29 -30.91
CA PRO A 284 6.16 -20.89 -31.33
C PRO A 284 4.70 -20.47 -31.11
N VAL A 285 4.46 -19.58 -30.14
CA VAL A 285 3.14 -18.97 -29.95
C VAL A 285 2.83 -18.05 -31.14
N GLU A 286 3.88 -17.51 -31.76
CA GLU A 286 3.82 -16.66 -32.95
C GLU A 286 4.89 -17.14 -33.94
N PHE A 287 4.47 -17.37 -35.18
CA PHE A 287 5.39 -17.63 -36.29
C PHE A 287 5.67 -16.32 -37.01
N SER A 288 6.88 -16.14 -37.54
CA SER A 288 7.18 -14.97 -38.36
C SER A 288 6.26 -14.91 -39.59
N SER A 289 6.01 -13.70 -40.10
CA SER A 289 5.24 -13.47 -41.33
C SER A 289 5.72 -14.36 -42.46
N ASP A 290 7.03 -14.48 -42.61
CA ASP A 290 7.68 -15.21 -43.71
C ASP A 290 7.35 -16.70 -43.64
N VAL A 291 7.36 -17.28 -42.43
CA VAL A 291 7.01 -18.69 -42.22
C VAL A 291 5.53 -18.92 -42.51
N LEU A 292 4.66 -18.00 -42.11
CA LEU A 292 3.22 -18.08 -42.39
C LEU A 292 2.91 -17.93 -43.88
N GLU A 293 3.62 -17.05 -44.59
CA GLU A 293 3.50 -16.90 -46.04
C GLU A 293 3.98 -18.14 -46.79
N GLU A 294 5.12 -18.71 -46.39
CA GLU A 294 5.63 -19.94 -47.00
C GLU A 294 4.71 -21.14 -46.73
N LEU A 295 4.12 -21.23 -45.53
CA LEU A 295 3.08 -22.21 -45.22
C LEU A 295 1.87 -22.07 -46.14
N LYS A 296 1.39 -20.83 -46.35
CA LYS A 296 0.27 -20.57 -47.28
C LYS A 296 0.62 -21.03 -48.70
N LYS A 297 1.82 -20.72 -49.20
CA LYS A 297 2.31 -21.16 -50.52
C LYS A 297 2.36 -22.68 -50.64
N LYS A 298 2.88 -23.36 -49.62
CA LYS A 298 2.94 -24.83 -49.59
C LYS A 298 1.56 -25.48 -49.49
N GLN A 299 0.63 -24.86 -48.77
CA GLN A 299 -0.74 -25.34 -48.65
C GLN A 299 -1.54 -25.17 -49.95
N SER A 300 -1.23 -24.13 -50.74
CA SER A 300 -1.84 -23.93 -52.07
C SER A 300 -1.23 -24.78 -53.18
N ASN A 301 -0.04 -25.34 -52.96
CA ASN A 301 0.60 -26.22 -53.95
C ASN A 301 0.05 -27.64 -53.83
N GLU A 302 -0.74 -28.06 -54.82
CA GLU A 302 -1.09 -29.47 -54.97
C GLU A 302 0.18 -30.29 -55.24
N VAL A 303 0.39 -31.35 -54.46
CA VAL A 303 1.51 -32.26 -54.67
C VAL A 303 1.23 -33.07 -55.94
N VAL A 304 2.02 -32.84 -56.98
CA VAL A 304 1.94 -33.59 -58.24
C VAL A 304 2.43 -35.02 -58.00
N ASP A 305 1.56 -36.00 -58.20
CA ASP A 305 1.90 -37.43 -58.13
C ASP A 305 2.64 -37.86 -59.40
N VAL A 306 3.97 -37.78 -59.37
CA VAL A 306 4.85 -38.09 -60.52
C VAL A 306 4.74 -39.54 -60.99
N ASP A 307 4.34 -40.46 -60.12
CA ASP A 307 4.23 -41.89 -60.44
C ASP A 307 2.80 -42.34 -60.76
N LYS A 308 1.87 -41.39 -60.95
CA LYS A 308 0.44 -41.70 -61.20
C LYS A 308 0.23 -42.75 -62.29
N GLN A 309 1.02 -42.71 -63.35
CA GLN A 309 0.95 -43.66 -64.49
C GLN A 309 1.56 -45.04 -64.21
N ARG A 310 2.40 -45.16 -63.17
CA ARG A 310 3.11 -46.39 -62.79
C ARG A 310 2.45 -47.12 -61.62
N ARG A 311 1.47 -46.51 -60.96
CA ARG A 311 0.72 -47.13 -59.85
C ARG A 311 -0.07 -48.34 -60.35
N ARG A 312 0.11 -49.46 -59.68
CA ARG A 312 -0.68 -50.68 -59.91
C ARG A 312 -1.97 -50.59 -59.11
N ASP A 313 -3.09 -50.89 -59.75
CA ASP A 313 -4.39 -50.91 -59.08
C ASP A 313 -4.53 -52.15 -58.19
N LEU A 314 -4.73 -51.90 -56.89
CA LEU A 314 -4.93 -52.91 -55.84
C LEU A 314 -6.30 -52.75 -55.15
N THR A 315 -7.22 -51.96 -55.72
CA THR A 315 -8.55 -51.69 -55.14
C THR A 315 -9.40 -52.96 -54.96
N HIS A 316 -9.09 -54.04 -55.68
CA HIS A 316 -9.70 -55.35 -55.53
C HIS A 316 -9.30 -56.10 -54.24
N LEU A 317 -8.34 -55.59 -53.47
CA LEU A 317 -7.89 -56.18 -52.21
C LEU A 317 -8.48 -55.43 -51.01
N ALA A 318 -8.92 -56.17 -49.99
CA ALA A 318 -9.37 -55.58 -48.74
C ALA A 318 -8.18 -54.92 -48.02
N CYS A 319 -8.19 -53.58 -47.93
CA CYS A 319 -7.18 -52.80 -47.23
C CYS A 319 -7.76 -52.25 -45.92
N TYR A 320 -7.07 -52.50 -44.80
CA TYR A 320 -7.50 -52.08 -43.47
C TYR A 320 -6.52 -51.06 -42.89
N GLY A 321 -6.95 -49.80 -42.78
CA GLY A 321 -6.26 -48.77 -41.99
C GLY A 321 -6.68 -48.85 -40.53
N ILE A 322 -5.92 -49.59 -39.72
CA ILE A 322 -6.22 -49.75 -38.28
C ILE A 322 -5.66 -48.55 -37.52
N ASP A 323 -6.51 -47.56 -37.27
CA ASP A 323 -6.17 -46.34 -36.55
C ASP A 323 -7.01 -46.18 -35.28
N LYS A 324 -6.49 -45.41 -34.32
CA LYS A 324 -7.26 -45.01 -33.14
C LYS A 324 -8.38 -44.04 -33.55
N CYS A 325 -9.54 -44.11 -32.88
CA CYS A 325 -10.81 -43.42 -33.20
C CYS A 325 -10.77 -41.86 -33.30
N ARG A 326 -9.61 -41.21 -33.27
CA ARG A 326 -9.45 -39.75 -33.41
C ARG A 326 -8.51 -39.41 -34.57
N ARG A 327 -8.98 -39.55 -35.81
CA ARG A 327 -8.39 -38.85 -36.96
C ARG A 327 -9.18 -37.59 -37.27
N SER A 328 -8.49 -36.46 -37.40
CA SER A 328 -9.04 -35.27 -38.02
C SER A 328 -9.09 -35.46 -39.54
N ARG A 329 -10.32 -35.59 -40.05
CA ARG A 329 -10.77 -35.48 -41.46
C ARG A 329 -10.55 -36.68 -42.39
N ARG A 330 -11.71 -37.19 -42.86
CA ARG A 330 -12.04 -37.87 -44.12
C ARG A 330 -10.97 -38.76 -44.74
N CYS A 331 -11.00 -40.04 -44.38
CA CYS A 331 -10.77 -41.07 -45.38
C CYS A 331 -11.96 -41.02 -46.37
N ASN A 332 -11.86 -40.23 -47.44
CA ASN A 332 -12.67 -40.50 -48.62
C ASN A 332 -12.06 -41.75 -49.25
N ILE A 333 -12.64 -42.90 -48.92
CA ILE A 333 -12.47 -44.11 -49.70
C ILE A 333 -13.27 -43.85 -50.98
N TYR A 334 -12.58 -43.70 -52.11
CA TYR A 334 -13.20 -43.77 -53.43
C TYR A 334 -13.21 -45.22 -53.90
#